data_AF-A0A7C2B7T0-F1
#
_entry.id   AF-A0A7C2B7T0-F1
#
_cell.length_a   1.000
_cell.length_b   1.000
_cell.length_c   1.000
_cell.angle_alpha   90.00
_cell.angle_beta   90.00
_cell.angle_gamma   90.00
#
_symmetry.space_group_name_H-M   'P 1'
#
loop_
_entity.id
_entity.type
_entity.pdbx_description
1 polymer ?
#
loop_
_entity_poly.entity_id
_entity_poly.type
_entity_poly.pdbx_seq_one_letter_code
_entity_poly.pdbx_strand_id
1 'polypeptide(L)'
;MSESGLPSPAQRRVGFTLIAVGILTIIGAVLWVVDEADGPGTGPKTFAERRSYNQVKESIHETFPLAFCIGLGGLGVTILGSRLARWPRD
;
A
#
# COMPACT_ATOMS: atom_id res chain seq x y z
N MET A 1 -38.61 -18.05 4.84
CA MET A 1 -37.94 -16.78 4.54
C MET A 1 -36.97 -16.53 5.68
N SER A 2 -35.71 -16.92 5.52
CA SER A 2 -34.70 -16.84 6.57
C SER A 2 -34.16 -15.41 6.63
N GLU A 3 -34.48 -14.70 7.69
CA GLU A 3 -33.93 -13.38 7.99
C GLU A 3 -32.46 -13.51 8.43
N SER A 4 -31.62 -12.58 7.95
CA SER A 4 -30.21 -12.32 8.30
C SER A 4 -29.10 -12.87 7.39
N GLY A 5 -29.20 -12.63 6.07
CA GLY A 5 -28.04 -12.59 5.16
C GLY A 5 -27.09 -11.41 5.41
N LEU A 6 -26.90 -10.96 6.66
CA LEU A 6 -25.98 -9.88 7.02
C LEU A 6 -24.68 -10.44 7.57
N PRO A 7 -23.51 -9.94 7.13
CA PRO A 7 -22.23 -10.40 7.64
C PRO A 7 -22.12 -10.19 9.15
N SER A 8 -21.57 -11.18 9.84
CA SER A 8 -21.37 -11.11 11.30
C SER A 8 -20.50 -9.89 11.69
N PRO A 9 -20.69 -9.32 12.90
CA PRO A 9 -19.87 -8.20 13.36
C PRO A 9 -18.36 -8.50 13.32
N ALA A 10 -17.97 -9.74 13.61
CA ALA A 10 -16.58 -10.19 13.52
C ALA A 10 -16.06 -10.17 12.08
N GLN A 11 -16.85 -10.66 11.12
CA GLN A 11 -16.48 -10.67 9.71
C GLN A 11 -16.33 -9.26 9.13
N ARG A 12 -17.23 -8.33 9.51
CA ARG A 12 -17.10 -6.92 9.16
C ARG A 12 -15.81 -6.31 9.70
N ARG A 13 -15.47 -6.57 10.97
CA ARG A 13 -14.22 -6.10 11.58
C ARG A 13 -13.00 -6.61 10.83
N VAL A 14 -12.94 -7.92 10.55
CA VAL A 14 -11.83 -8.51 9.78
C VAL A 14 -11.73 -7.89 8.38
N GLY A 15 -12.86 -7.71 7.69
CA GLY A 15 -12.88 -7.06 6.38
C GLY A 15 -12.34 -5.63 6.40
N PHE A 16 -12.72 -4.82 7.39
CA PHE A 16 -12.16 -3.48 7.58
C PHE A 16 -10.68 -3.48 7.96
N THR A 17 -10.25 -4.42 8.81
CA THR A 17 -8.82 -4.57 9.15
C THR A 17 -8.00 -4.89 7.91
N LEU A 18 -8.47 -5.80 7.06
CA LEU A 18 -7.79 -6.12 5.80
C LEU A 18 -7.72 -4.90 4.87
N ILE A 19 -8.80 -4.13 4.74
CA ILE A 19 -8.78 -2.87 4.00
C ILE A 19 -7.72 -1.92 4.54
N ALA A 20 -7.69 -1.69 5.86
CA ALA A 20 -6.71 -0.82 6.49
C ALA A 20 -5.27 -1.30 6.26
N VAL A 21 -5.01 -2.61 6.41
CA VAL A 21 -3.69 -3.21 6.15
C VAL A 21 -3.29 -3.04 4.68
N GLY A 22 -4.20 -3.26 3.74
CA GLY A 22 -3.95 -3.07 2.32
C GLY A 22 -3.58 -1.63 1.97
N ILE A 23 -4.33 -0.65 2.51
CA ILE A 23 -4.05 0.78 2.33
C ILE A 23 -2.70 1.16 2.95
N LEU A 24 -2.41 0.71 4.17
CA LEU A 24 -1.13 0.98 4.84
C LEU A 24 0.05 0.40 4.06
N THR A 25 -0.12 -0.78 3.46
CA THR A 25 0.89 -1.40 2.60
C THR A 25 1.17 -0.56 1.37
N ILE A 26 0.13 -0.03 0.71
CA ILE A 26 0.28 0.87 -0.44
C ILE A 26 1.00 2.16 -0.04
N ILE A 27 0.57 2.80 1.06
CA ILE A 27 1.19 4.04 1.55
C ILE A 27 2.66 3.80 1.89
N GLY A 28 2.98 2.70 2.59
CA GLY A 28 4.36 2.34 2.92
C GLY A 28 5.23 2.15 1.68
N ALA A 29 4.73 1.46 0.65
CA ALA A 29 5.44 1.28 -0.61
C ALA A 29 5.72 2.61 -1.33
N VAL A 30 4.75 3.53 -1.33
CA VAL A 30 4.92 4.87 -1.91
C VAL A 30 5.95 5.68 -1.14
N LEU A 31 5.85 5.72 0.19
CA LEU A 31 6.80 6.45 1.04
C LEU A 31 8.23 5.91 0.87
N TRP A 32 8.38 4.60 0.74
CA TRP A 32 9.68 3.97 0.50
C TRP A 32 10.29 4.39 -0.84
N VAL A 33 9.50 4.41 -1.93
CA VAL A 33 9.98 4.88 -3.24
C VAL A 33 10.34 6.37 -3.21
N VAL A 34 9.54 7.19 -2.51
CA VAL A 34 9.82 8.63 -2.37
C VAL A 34 11.11 8.87 -1.60
N ASP A 35 11.29 8.19 -0.46
CA ASP A 35 12.51 8.28 0.35
C ASP A 35 13.76 7.85 -0.45
N GLU A 36 13.62 6.78 -1.24
CA GLU A 36 14.71 6.28 -2.08
C GLU A 36 14.99 7.23 -3.26
N ALA A 37 13.98 7.84 -3.86
CA ALA A 37 14.14 8.83 -4.93
C ALA A 37 14.77 10.13 -4.42
N ASP A 38 14.38 10.59 -3.23
CA ASP A 38 14.92 11.80 -2.62
C ASP A 38 16.36 11.58 -2.14
N GLY A 39 16.70 10.39 -1.64
CA GLY A 39 18.00 10.08 -1.05
C GLY A 39 18.20 10.67 0.36
N PRO A 40 19.27 10.29 1.08
CA PRO A 40 19.39 10.50 2.52
C PRO A 40 19.31 11.99 2.92
N GLY A 41 18.51 12.27 3.96
CA GLY A 41 18.39 13.58 4.61
C GLY A 41 17.06 14.29 4.34
N THR A 42 16.42 14.78 5.40
CA THR A 42 15.11 15.46 5.39
C THR A 42 15.21 17.00 5.40
N GLY A 43 16.41 17.55 5.16
CA GLY A 43 16.69 18.99 5.17
C GLY A 43 16.75 19.64 3.78
N PRO A 44 16.82 20.97 3.70
CA PRO A 44 17.04 21.68 2.44
C PRO A 44 18.39 21.26 1.81
N LYS A 45 18.31 20.50 0.72
CA LYS A 45 19.49 19.97 0.01
C LYS A 45 20.18 21.07 -0.79
N THR A 46 21.45 21.29 -0.50
CA THR A 46 22.31 22.14 -1.33
C THR A 46 22.51 21.50 -2.71
N PHE A 47 22.86 22.28 -3.74
CA PHE A 47 23.08 21.73 -5.09
C PHE A 47 24.13 20.60 -5.14
N ALA A 48 25.07 20.58 -4.19
CA ALA A 48 26.09 19.54 -4.05
C ALA A 48 25.57 18.21 -3.46
N GLU A 49 24.43 18.25 -2.74
CA GLU A 49 23.81 17.07 -2.10
C GLU A 49 22.69 16.46 -2.95
N ARG A 50 22.35 17.07 -4.10
CA ARG A 50 21.35 16.54 -5.01
C ARG A 50 21.94 15.34 -5.76
N ARG A 51 21.28 14.17 -5.66
CA ARG A 51 21.58 13.04 -6.54
C ARG A 51 21.50 13.51 -7.99
N SER A 52 22.47 13.11 -8.80
CA SER A 52 22.42 13.35 -10.23
C SER A 52 21.21 12.63 -10.84
N TYR A 53 20.69 13.12 -11.96
CA TYR A 53 19.57 12.51 -12.66
C TYR A 53 19.79 11.00 -12.90
N ASN A 54 21.02 10.59 -13.23
CA ASN A 54 21.36 9.18 -13.45
C ASN A 54 21.23 8.35 -12.17
N GLN A 55 21.68 8.87 -11.03
CA GLN A 55 21.54 8.17 -9.73
C GLN A 55 20.08 8.02 -9.30
N VAL A 56 19.25 9.05 -9.51
CA VAL A 56 17.80 8.96 -9.24
C VAL A 56 17.14 7.95 -10.16
N LYS A 57 17.49 7.97 -11.46
CA LYS A 57 16.94 7.04 -12.45
C LYS A 57 17.27 5.58 -12.14
N GLU A 58 18.52 5.28 -11.81
CA GLU A 58 18.94 3.92 -11.45
C GLU A 58 18.23 3.43 -10.19
N SER A 59 18.24 4.25 -9.14
CA SER A 59 17.57 3.96 -7.86
C SER A 59 16.06 3.71 -8.04
N ILE A 60 15.36 4.51 -8.85
CA ILE A 60 13.93 4.30 -9.15
C ILE A 60 13.73 2.99 -9.93
N HIS A 61 14.58 2.67 -10.92
CA HIS A 61 14.45 1.44 -11.69
C HIS A 61 14.64 0.16 -10.86
N GLU A 62 15.48 0.21 -9.83
CA GLU A 62 15.68 -0.90 -8.91
C GLU A 62 14.51 -1.05 -7.93
N THR A 63 13.98 0.07 -7.45
CA THR A 63 13.01 0.10 -6.34
C THR A 63 11.56 -0.02 -6.83
N PHE A 64 11.24 0.60 -7.96
CA PHE A 64 9.88 0.69 -8.50
C PHE A 64 9.23 -0.67 -8.81
N PRO A 65 9.90 -1.66 -9.44
CA PRO A 65 9.27 -2.95 -9.75
C PRO A 65 8.77 -3.66 -8.49
N LEU A 66 9.58 -3.65 -7.42
CA LEU A 66 9.21 -4.26 -6.15
C LEU A 66 8.08 -3.48 -5.48
N ALA A 67 8.18 -2.16 -5.41
CA ALA A 67 7.14 -1.30 -4.83
C ALA A 67 5.81 -1.44 -5.59
N PHE A 68 5.85 -1.60 -6.92
CA PHE A 68 4.67 -1.86 -7.75
C PHE A 68 4.01 -3.19 -7.39
N CYS A 69 4.78 -4.27 -7.26
CA CYS A 69 4.28 -5.57 -6.82
C CYS A 69 3.67 -5.52 -5.41
N ILE A 70 4.31 -4.81 -4.48
CA ILE A 70 3.78 -4.59 -3.13
C ILE A 70 2.46 -3.80 -3.18
N GLY A 71 2.39 -2.77 -4.02
CA GLY A 71 1.17 -1.99 -4.25
C GLY A 71 0.01 -2.84 -4.80
N LEU A 72 0.28 -3.70 -5.78
CA LEU A 72 -0.72 -4.66 -6.28
C LEU A 72 -1.15 -5.67 -5.21
N GLY A 73 -0.23 -6.13 -4.37
CA GLY A 73 -0.53 -6.96 -3.21
C GLY A 73 -1.46 -6.26 -2.22
N GLY A 74 -1.15 -5.01 -1.84
CA GLY A 74 -1.99 -4.18 -0.97
C GLY A 74 -3.37 -3.91 -1.55
N LEU A 75 -3.47 -3.70 -2.86
CA LEU A 75 -4.74 -3.58 -3.58
C LEU A 75 -5.55 -4.89 -3.48
N GLY A 76 -4.91 -6.03 -3.72
CA GLY A 76 -5.53 -7.36 -3.59
C GLY A 76 -6.10 -7.61 -2.19
N VAL A 77 -5.33 -7.28 -1.15
CA VAL A 77 -5.76 -7.38 0.25
C VAL A 77 -6.94 -6.46 0.53
N THR A 78 -6.93 -5.23 -0.01
CA THR A 78 -8.03 -4.28 0.13
C THR A 78 -9.31 -4.80 -0.52
N ILE A 79 -9.21 -5.35 -1.74
CA ILE A 79 -10.33 -5.96 -2.45
C ILE A 79 -10.87 -7.15 -1.66
N LEU A 80 -9.99 -8.05 -1.18
CA LEU A 80 -10.39 -9.21 -0.37
C LEU A 80 -11.13 -8.78 0.91
N GLY A 81 -10.60 -7.76 1.62
CA GLY A 81 -11.25 -7.18 2.80
C GLY A 81 -12.63 -6.60 2.50
N SER A 82 -12.77 -5.89 1.37
CA SER A 82 -14.06 -5.34 0.93
C SER A 82 -15.08 -6.41 0.58
N ARG A 83 -14.65 -7.51 -0.03
CA ARG A 83 -15.51 -8.67 -0.32
C ARG A 83 -15.96 -9.32 1.00
N LEU A 84 -15.03 -9.54 1.93
CA LEU A 84 -15.33 -10.14 3.22
C LEU A 84 -16.28 -9.29 4.07
N ALA A 85 -16.11 -7.97 4.08
CA ALA A 85 -16.98 -7.04 4.80
C ALA A 85 -18.43 -7.00 4.26
N ARG A 86 -18.64 -7.47 3.02
CA ARG A 86 -19.92 -7.42 2.30
C ARG A 86 -20.59 -8.79 2.12
N TRP A 87 -19.88 -9.90 2.32
CA TRP A 87 -20.39 -11.25 1.98
C TRP A 87 -21.42 -11.77 3.01
N PRO A 88 -22.67 -12.09 2.60
CA PRO A 88 -23.66 -12.81 3.42
C PRO A 88 -23.24 -14.25 3.67
N ARG A 89 -23.28 -14.75 4.90
CA ARG A 89 -23.21 -16.21 5.11
C ARG A 89 -24.60 -16.80 4.83
N ASP A 90 -24.63 -17.82 3.98
CA ASP A 90 -25.80 -18.69 3.77
C ASP A 90 -26.10 -19.53 5.02
#